data_AF-A0A1F2T7V2-F1
#
_entry.id   AF-A0A1F2T7V2-F1
#
_cell.length_a   1.000
_cell.length_b   1.000
_cell.length_c   1.000
_cell.angle_alpha   90.00
_cell.angle_beta   90.00
_cell.angle_gamma   90.00
#
_symmetry.space_group_name_H-M   'P 1'
#
loop_
_entity.id
_entity.type
_entity.pdbx_description
1 polymer ?
#
loop_
_entity_poly.entity_id
_entity_poly.type
_entity_poly.pdbx_seq_one_letter_code
_entity_poly.pdbx_strand_id
1 'polypeptide(L)'
;MRRLVRLSLAVVCGVVAAAGGGRDETRLHAQGATGTIAGHVRLTGPAPANPLIRMGADPRCSRALGGKRILQEMVLRAADGGLVNVFVNLQGSFQGAGAPPSAPVTLDQRGCVYAPRVQGARVGQTLQVVNNDPTGHNVHSLSSKGNSFNVSQPVKGMTNTFPLKADEVMLRIKCDIHSWMVSYVGVLPHPYFGVTASDGAFTIARVPAGRHTIQIWHEQYGRLTRTVDVKPGQTVTVDFAYTGKETPDMAGVLDLVVPDGTAVALFAH
;
A
#
# COMPACT_ATOMS: atom_id res chain seq x y z
N MET A 1 -48.52 -2.28 -96.99
CA MET A 1 -47.36 -3.12 -96.61
C MET A 1 -46.84 -2.64 -95.26
N ARG A 2 -47.24 -3.29 -94.16
CA ARG A 2 -46.84 -2.93 -92.78
C ARG A 2 -45.59 -3.73 -92.42
N ARG A 3 -44.46 -3.06 -92.22
CA ARG A 3 -43.20 -3.68 -91.74
C ARG A 3 -43.19 -3.61 -90.22
N LEU A 4 -43.18 -4.78 -89.58
CA LEU A 4 -42.78 -4.96 -88.19
C LEU A 4 -41.26 -4.85 -88.10
N VAL A 5 -40.74 -4.08 -87.13
CA VAL A 5 -39.36 -4.19 -86.66
C VAL A 5 -39.42 -4.42 -85.15
N ARG A 6 -38.85 -5.54 -84.73
CA ARG A 6 -38.76 -6.02 -83.35
C ARG A 6 -37.67 -5.22 -82.61
N LEU A 7 -38.00 -4.73 -81.42
CA LEU A 7 -37.06 -4.09 -80.50
C LEU A 7 -36.41 -5.18 -79.62
N SER A 8 -35.11 -5.38 -79.77
CA SER A 8 -34.33 -6.31 -78.93
C SER A 8 -33.84 -5.59 -77.67
N LEU A 9 -34.24 -6.09 -76.51
CA LEU A 9 -33.85 -5.60 -75.19
C LEU A 9 -32.49 -6.21 -74.81
N ALA A 10 -31.43 -5.40 -74.72
CA ALA A 10 -30.14 -5.81 -74.17
C ALA A 10 -30.12 -5.49 -72.66
N VAL A 11 -30.14 -6.53 -71.83
CA VAL A 11 -29.95 -6.42 -70.37
C VAL A 11 -28.45 -6.43 -70.08
N VAL A 12 -27.93 -5.30 -69.61
CA VAL A 12 -26.57 -5.21 -69.08
C VAL A 12 -26.57 -5.73 -67.64
N CYS A 13 -25.88 -6.84 -67.42
CA CYS A 13 -25.68 -7.44 -66.11
C CYS A 13 -24.57 -6.64 -65.38
N GLY A 14 -24.97 -5.73 -64.49
CA GLY A 14 -24.06 -5.02 -63.59
C GLY A 14 -23.71 -5.90 -62.40
N VAL A 15 -22.44 -6.27 -62.27
CA VAL A 15 -21.89 -6.92 -61.07
C VAL A 15 -21.87 -5.92 -59.93
N VAL A 16 -22.77 -6.10 -58.95
CA VAL A 16 -22.72 -5.36 -57.68
C VAL A 16 -21.75 -6.11 -56.76
N ALA A 17 -20.57 -5.54 -56.56
CA ALA A 17 -19.64 -5.98 -55.53
C ALA A 17 -20.27 -5.69 -54.15
N ALA A 18 -20.74 -6.73 -53.47
CA ALA A 18 -21.17 -6.65 -52.08
C ALA A 18 -19.93 -6.50 -51.20
N ALA A 19 -19.66 -5.27 -50.76
CA ALA A 19 -18.72 -5.02 -49.67
C ALA A 19 -19.34 -5.57 -48.38
N GLY A 20 -18.85 -6.74 -47.94
CA GLY A 20 -19.17 -7.31 -46.64
C GLY A 20 -18.68 -6.37 -45.54
N GLY A 21 -19.59 -5.56 -44.99
CA GLY A 21 -19.39 -4.84 -43.75
C GLY A 21 -19.33 -5.84 -42.60
N GLY A 22 -18.14 -6.40 -42.38
CA GLY A 22 -17.81 -7.03 -41.11
C GLY A 22 -18.11 -6.00 -40.02
N ARG A 23 -19.10 -6.29 -39.19
CA ARG A 23 -19.27 -5.61 -37.91
C ARG A 23 -18.06 -6.00 -37.10
N ASP A 24 -17.03 -5.17 -37.25
CA ASP A 24 -15.98 -4.99 -36.28
C ASP A 24 -16.69 -4.91 -34.93
N GLU A 25 -16.55 -5.95 -34.11
CA GLU A 25 -16.77 -5.83 -32.68
C GLU A 25 -15.69 -4.89 -32.18
N THR A 26 -15.86 -3.61 -32.50
CA THR A 26 -15.10 -2.52 -31.95
C THR A 26 -15.42 -2.58 -30.47
N ARG A 27 -14.54 -3.28 -29.75
CA ARG A 27 -14.36 -3.18 -28.30
C ARG A 27 -14.50 -1.71 -27.97
N LEU A 28 -15.66 -1.35 -27.43
CA LEU A 28 -15.82 -0.18 -26.59
C LEU A 28 -14.91 -0.42 -25.38
N HIS A 29 -13.62 -0.19 -25.56
CA HIS A 29 -12.73 0.17 -24.48
C HIS A 29 -13.17 1.55 -24.02
N ALA A 30 -14.26 1.59 -23.27
CA ALA A 30 -14.69 2.77 -22.57
C ALA A 30 -13.50 3.26 -21.75
N GLN A 31 -13.06 4.48 -22.02
CA GLN A 31 -12.31 5.22 -21.02
C GLN A 31 -13.12 5.17 -19.71
N GLY A 32 -12.53 4.64 -18.64
CA GLY A 32 -12.96 4.96 -17.27
C GLY A 32 -14.13 4.18 -16.68
N ALA A 33 -14.42 2.95 -17.10
CA ALA A 33 -15.34 2.09 -16.35
C ALA A 33 -14.65 1.63 -15.04
N THR A 34 -15.15 2.07 -13.88
CA THR A 34 -14.57 1.73 -12.57
C THR A 34 -15.59 1.10 -11.64
N GLY A 35 -15.12 0.36 -10.65
CA GLY A 35 -15.90 -0.16 -9.53
C GLY A 35 -15.21 0.09 -8.20
N THR A 36 -15.67 -0.59 -7.17
CA THR A 36 -15.15 -0.49 -5.80
C THR A 36 -14.81 -1.88 -5.30
N ILE A 37 -13.70 -2.01 -4.58
CA ILE A 37 -13.36 -3.20 -3.81
C ILE A 37 -13.55 -2.83 -2.34
N ALA A 38 -14.33 -3.61 -1.60
CA ALA A 38 -14.48 -3.47 -0.16
C ALA A 38 -14.25 -4.84 0.50
N GLY A 39 -14.01 -4.84 1.81
CA GLY A 39 -13.87 -6.09 2.53
C GLY A 39 -13.32 -5.90 3.91
N HIS A 40 -12.97 -7.01 4.52
CA HIS A 40 -12.52 -7.06 5.90
C HIS A 40 -11.29 -7.94 6.05
N VAL A 41 -10.36 -7.53 6.91
CA VAL A 41 -9.22 -8.37 7.31
C VAL A 41 -9.41 -8.78 8.76
N ARG A 42 -9.27 -10.08 9.03
CA ARG A 42 -9.44 -10.65 10.38
C ARG A 42 -8.22 -11.44 10.83
N LEU A 43 -8.00 -11.47 12.14
CA LEU A 43 -7.14 -12.44 12.81
C LEU A 43 -8.03 -13.46 13.51
N THR A 44 -8.04 -14.68 12.98
CA THR A 44 -8.88 -15.79 13.48
C THR A 44 -8.20 -16.60 14.57
N GLY A 45 -6.86 -16.61 14.59
CA GLY A 45 -6.07 -17.21 15.65
C GLY A 45 -5.90 -16.31 16.88
N PRO A 46 -5.18 -16.80 17.90
CA PRO A 46 -4.83 -15.98 19.06
C PRO A 46 -3.94 -14.80 18.66
N ALA A 47 -4.25 -13.61 19.16
CA ALA A 47 -3.37 -12.45 19.03
C ALA A 47 -2.28 -12.51 20.11
N PRO A 48 -0.99 -12.37 19.77
CA PRO A 48 0.04 -12.24 20.78
C PRO A 48 -0.17 -10.95 21.58
N ALA A 49 0.25 -10.95 22.85
CA ALA A 49 0.28 -9.73 23.64
C ALA A 49 1.32 -8.77 23.07
N ASN A 50 0.93 -7.51 22.87
CA ASN A 50 1.91 -6.50 22.50
C ASN A 50 2.87 -6.23 23.68
N PRO A 51 4.20 -6.22 23.44
CA PRO A 51 5.18 -5.95 24.47
C PRO A 51 5.09 -4.50 24.95
N LEU A 52 5.41 -4.29 26.24
CA LEU A 52 5.55 -2.96 26.82
C LEU A 52 6.75 -2.23 26.20
N ILE A 53 6.54 -0.96 25.81
CA ILE A 53 7.66 -0.07 25.44
C ILE A 53 8.37 0.39 26.72
N ARG A 54 9.65 0.04 26.86
CA ARG A 54 10.49 0.40 28.02
C ARG A 54 11.27 1.68 27.73
N MET A 55 10.69 2.82 28.09
CA MET A 55 11.28 4.14 27.86
C MET A 55 12.31 4.58 28.92
N GLY A 56 12.81 3.65 29.75
CA GLY A 56 13.70 3.98 30.87
C GLY A 56 15.02 4.62 30.44
N ALA A 57 15.48 4.33 29.22
CA ALA A 57 16.69 4.91 28.65
C ALA A 57 16.56 6.41 28.32
N ASP A 58 15.34 6.92 28.13
CA ASP A 58 15.08 8.34 27.91
C ASP A 58 13.94 8.84 28.84
N PRO A 59 14.28 9.47 29.97
CA PRO A 59 13.30 10.01 30.90
C PRO A 59 12.38 11.09 30.31
N ARG A 60 12.75 11.73 29.19
CA ARG A 60 11.88 12.72 28.52
C ARG A 60 10.67 12.02 27.89
N CYS A 61 10.87 10.83 27.33
CA CYS A 61 9.80 10.02 26.76
C CYS A 61 8.78 9.57 27.81
N SER A 62 9.25 8.98 28.91
CA SER A 62 8.34 8.54 29.99
C SER A 62 7.59 9.70 30.65
N ARG A 63 8.23 10.87 30.81
CA ARG A 63 7.56 12.08 31.31
C ARG A 63 6.55 12.65 30.32
N ALA A 64 6.83 12.65 29.03
CA ALA A 64 5.90 13.12 28.00
C ALA A 64 4.57 12.34 28.00
N LEU A 65 4.61 11.09 28.45
CA LEU A 65 3.43 10.23 28.61
C LEU A 65 2.72 10.37 29.97
N GLY A 66 3.22 11.21 30.88
CA GLY A 66 2.60 11.43 32.20
C GLY A 66 2.47 10.16 33.05
N GLY A 67 3.44 9.23 32.93
CA GLY A 67 3.42 7.95 33.65
C GLY A 67 2.57 6.85 32.99
N LYS A 68 1.92 7.13 31.85
CA LYS A 68 1.22 6.10 31.08
C LYS A 68 2.21 5.10 30.51
N ARG A 69 1.89 3.82 30.67
CA ARG A 69 2.58 2.72 30.01
C ARG A 69 1.93 2.51 28.66
N ILE A 70 2.72 2.58 27.59
CA ILE A 70 2.25 2.27 26.24
C ILE A 70 2.84 0.94 25.78
N LEU A 71 2.05 0.20 25.01
CA LEU A 71 2.48 -1.05 24.38
C LEU A 71 2.98 -0.75 22.97
N GLN A 72 3.75 -1.68 22.42
CA GLN A 72 3.90 -1.77 20.98
C GLN A 72 2.52 -1.94 20.32
N GLU A 73 2.38 -1.49 19.09
CA GLU A 73 1.15 -1.67 18.32
C GLU A 73 1.37 -2.68 17.18
N MET A 74 2.11 -3.75 17.46
CA MET A 74 2.48 -4.76 16.46
C MET A 74 1.29 -5.60 15.97
N VAL A 75 0.35 -5.91 16.87
CA VAL A 75 -0.90 -6.58 16.54
C VAL A 75 -2.04 -5.87 17.25
N LEU A 76 -2.86 -5.13 16.50
CA LEU A 76 -4.06 -4.49 17.02
C LEU A 76 -5.29 -5.20 16.46
N ARG A 77 -6.04 -5.85 17.34
CA ARG A 77 -7.20 -6.67 17.00
C ARG A 77 -8.46 -6.12 17.69
N ALA A 78 -9.48 -5.82 16.89
CA ALA A 78 -10.81 -5.46 17.37
C ALA A 78 -11.53 -6.66 18.02
N ALA A 79 -12.61 -6.40 18.75
CA ALA A 79 -13.34 -7.43 19.49
C ALA A 79 -13.88 -8.55 18.58
N ASP A 80 -14.31 -8.21 17.38
CA ASP A 80 -14.81 -9.12 16.34
C ASP A 80 -13.69 -9.80 15.52
N GLY A 81 -12.44 -9.61 15.94
CA GLY A 81 -11.25 -10.13 15.28
C GLY A 81 -10.74 -9.31 14.11
N GLY A 82 -11.32 -8.14 13.84
CA GLY A 82 -10.79 -7.21 12.85
C GLY A 82 -9.36 -6.79 13.09
N LEU A 83 -8.53 -6.80 12.04
CA LEU A 83 -7.10 -6.53 12.15
C LEU A 83 -6.76 -5.14 11.61
N VAL A 84 -6.21 -4.30 12.48
CA VAL A 84 -5.78 -2.93 12.17
C VAL A 84 -4.33 -2.96 11.63
N ASN A 85 -3.88 -1.86 11.00
CA ASN A 85 -2.53 -1.72 10.44
C ASN A 85 -2.22 -2.73 9.32
N VAL A 86 -3.24 -3.17 8.58
CA VAL A 86 -3.06 -4.00 7.39
C VAL A 86 -3.03 -3.10 6.17
N PHE A 87 -1.92 -3.13 5.42
CA PHE A 87 -1.81 -2.41 4.15
C PHE A 87 -2.43 -3.24 3.04
N VAL A 88 -3.41 -2.67 2.32
CA VAL A 88 -4.14 -3.32 1.22
C VAL A 88 -3.79 -2.61 -0.07
N ASN A 89 -3.40 -3.33 -1.12
CA ASN A 89 -3.11 -2.75 -2.42
C ASN A 89 -3.48 -3.68 -3.57
N LEU A 90 -3.64 -3.11 -4.76
CA LEU A 90 -3.67 -3.89 -6.00
C LEU A 90 -2.28 -4.07 -6.57
N GLN A 91 -1.96 -5.28 -7.01
CA GLN A 91 -0.75 -5.56 -7.77
C GLN A 91 -0.96 -5.21 -9.25
N GLY A 92 0.13 -4.77 -9.89
CA GLY A 92 0.18 -4.55 -11.34
C GLY A 92 0.41 -3.09 -11.72
N SER A 93 0.39 -2.85 -13.03
CA SER A 93 0.58 -1.53 -13.61
C SER A 93 -0.76 -0.98 -14.10
N PHE A 94 -1.06 0.26 -13.71
CA PHE A 94 -2.33 0.90 -14.03
C PHE A 94 -2.09 2.13 -14.89
N GLN A 95 -2.60 2.10 -16.12
CA GLN A 95 -2.56 3.27 -17.01
C GLN A 95 -3.45 4.39 -16.47
N GLY A 96 -3.04 5.64 -16.66
CA GLY A 96 -3.86 6.80 -16.28
C GLY A 96 -4.07 6.95 -14.77
N ALA A 97 -3.15 6.48 -13.92
CA ALA A 97 -3.23 6.62 -12.46
C ALA A 97 -3.21 8.07 -11.92
N GLY A 98 -3.11 9.06 -12.81
CA GLY A 98 -3.06 10.49 -12.50
C GLY A 98 -1.77 10.92 -11.79
N ALA A 99 -1.57 12.23 -11.62
CA ALA A 99 -0.48 12.76 -10.82
C ALA A 99 -0.67 12.41 -9.33
N PRO A 100 0.41 12.13 -8.57
CA PRO A 100 0.31 11.94 -7.13
C PRO A 100 -0.25 13.20 -6.43
N PRO A 101 -0.92 13.06 -5.28
CA PRO A 101 -1.28 14.22 -4.48
C PRO A 101 -0.06 15.10 -4.18
N SER A 102 -0.22 16.41 -4.27
CA SER A 102 0.82 17.38 -3.92
C SER A 102 1.02 17.50 -2.41
N ALA A 103 -0.03 17.23 -1.63
CA ALA A 103 0.04 17.22 -0.18
C ALA A 103 0.97 16.09 0.30
N PRO A 104 1.87 16.35 1.27
CA PRO A 104 2.72 15.31 1.82
C PRO A 104 1.90 14.30 2.63
N VAL A 105 2.42 13.07 2.73
CA VAL A 105 2.02 12.17 3.82
C VAL A 105 2.86 12.51 5.05
N THR A 106 2.25 12.57 6.23
CA THR A 106 2.94 12.99 7.45
C THR A 106 3.20 11.81 8.37
N LEU A 107 4.41 11.71 8.89
CA LEU A 107 4.78 10.82 9.99
C LEU A 107 5.14 11.67 11.21
N ASP A 108 4.38 11.53 12.29
CA ASP A 108 4.60 12.26 13.54
C ASP A 108 5.43 11.42 14.51
N GLN A 109 6.38 12.04 15.20
CA GLN A 109 7.02 11.50 16.40
C GLN A 109 6.41 12.20 17.59
N ARG A 110 5.58 11.46 18.32
CA ARG A 110 4.85 11.98 19.47
C ARG A 110 4.70 10.89 20.51
N GLY A 111 5.01 11.19 21.76
CA GLY A 111 5.04 10.20 22.83
C GLY A 111 6.16 9.17 22.62
N CYS A 112 7.23 9.56 21.94
CA CYS A 112 8.34 8.71 21.52
C CYS A 112 7.88 7.47 20.76
N VAL A 113 6.90 7.62 19.87
CA VAL A 113 6.48 6.62 18.88
C VAL A 113 6.25 7.30 17.54
N TYR A 114 6.38 6.53 16.46
CA TYR A 114 5.97 6.98 15.12
C TYR A 114 4.48 6.75 14.92
N ALA A 115 3.77 7.76 14.42
CA ALA A 115 2.36 7.67 14.08
C ALA A 115 2.08 8.30 12.69
N PRO A 116 1.32 7.63 11.81
CA PRO A 116 0.75 6.29 11.99
C PRO A 116 1.80 5.17 11.89
N ARG A 117 1.46 3.98 12.42
CA ARG A 117 2.29 2.76 12.31
C ARG A 117 2.40 2.26 10.87
N VAL A 118 1.31 2.34 10.11
CA VAL A 118 1.24 1.95 8.69
C VAL A 118 0.49 3.01 7.91
N GLN A 119 1.05 3.42 6.77
CA GLN A 119 0.38 4.32 5.83
C GLN A 119 0.78 4.03 4.38
N GLY A 120 0.03 4.61 3.44
CA GLY A 120 0.34 4.53 2.02
C GLY A 120 0.74 5.89 1.45
N ALA A 121 1.55 5.88 0.41
CA ALA A 121 1.97 7.07 -0.31
C ALA A 121 2.13 6.76 -1.81
N ARG A 122 2.12 7.80 -2.64
CA ARG A 122 2.38 7.65 -4.06
C ARG A 122 3.83 7.93 -4.42
N VAL A 123 4.36 7.21 -5.41
CA VAL A 123 5.62 7.59 -6.07
C VAL A 123 5.50 9.04 -6.57
N GLY A 124 6.50 9.86 -6.30
CA GLY A 124 6.53 11.30 -6.55
C GLY A 124 5.92 12.16 -5.43
N GLN A 125 5.24 11.57 -4.45
CA GLN A 125 4.75 12.28 -3.27
C GLN A 125 5.89 12.55 -2.27
N THR A 126 5.68 13.49 -1.36
CA THR A 126 6.61 13.78 -0.27
C THR A 126 6.16 13.10 1.02
N LEU A 127 7.09 12.43 1.71
CA LEU A 127 6.96 12.06 3.11
C LEU A 127 7.51 13.19 3.98
N GLN A 128 6.67 13.76 4.83
CA GLN A 128 7.06 14.76 5.82
C GLN A 128 7.13 14.11 7.20
N VAL A 129 8.26 14.22 7.89
CA VAL A 129 8.44 13.68 9.23
C VAL A 129 8.65 14.81 10.23
N VAL A 130 7.83 14.82 11.28
CA VAL A 130 7.80 15.88 12.29
C VAL A 130 8.21 15.30 13.63
N ASN A 131 9.10 15.98 14.35
CA ASN A 131 9.39 15.67 15.75
C ASN A 131 8.53 16.54 16.68
N ASN A 132 7.50 16.00 17.31
CA ASN A 132 6.68 16.69 18.31
C ASN A 132 7.06 16.35 19.75
N ASP A 133 8.10 15.55 19.95
CA ASP A 133 8.60 15.17 21.27
C ASP A 133 9.68 16.13 21.79
N PRO A 134 9.79 16.32 23.12
CA PRO A 134 10.82 17.14 23.73
C PRO A 134 12.18 16.41 23.82
N THR A 135 12.47 15.48 22.90
CA THR A 135 13.72 14.71 22.86
C THR A 135 14.18 14.48 21.43
N GLY A 136 15.45 14.08 21.27
CA GLY A 136 16.03 13.79 19.97
C GLY A 136 15.61 12.42 19.44
N HIS A 137 15.23 12.39 18.18
CA HIS A 137 14.99 11.17 17.42
C HIS A 137 15.84 11.19 16.14
N ASN A 138 15.85 10.10 15.37
CA ASN A 138 16.31 10.15 13.99
C ASN A 138 15.35 9.37 13.11
N VAL A 139 15.26 9.76 11.85
CA VAL A 139 14.41 9.14 10.85
C VAL A 139 15.29 8.33 9.91
N HIS A 140 15.29 7.01 10.08
CA HIS A 140 16.07 6.09 9.27
C HIS A 140 15.16 5.21 8.42
N SER A 141 15.12 5.50 7.13
CA SER A 141 14.42 4.71 6.12
C SER A 141 15.33 3.62 5.55
N LEU A 142 14.89 2.37 5.68
CA LEU A 142 15.56 1.18 5.17
C LEU A 142 14.94 0.81 3.81
N SER A 143 15.49 1.39 2.74
CA SER A 143 15.03 1.11 1.37
C SER A 143 16.02 0.23 0.62
N SER A 144 15.48 -0.66 -0.22
CA SER A 144 16.27 -1.38 -1.24
C SER A 144 16.07 -0.80 -2.65
N LYS A 145 15.27 0.27 -2.79
CA LYS A 145 14.80 0.82 -4.07
C LYS A 145 15.09 2.32 -4.26
N GLY A 146 15.89 2.92 -3.38
CA GLY A 146 16.34 4.31 -3.53
C GLY A 146 15.51 5.35 -2.76
N ASN A 147 14.71 4.91 -1.79
CA ASN A 147 14.03 5.76 -0.80
C ASN A 147 14.80 5.84 0.53
N SER A 148 16.11 5.52 0.56
CA SER A 148 16.91 5.50 1.79
C SER A 148 17.27 6.91 2.25
N PHE A 149 17.22 7.12 3.56
CA PHE A 149 17.71 8.32 4.23
C PHE A 149 17.93 8.02 5.71
N ASN A 150 18.85 8.75 6.35
CA ASN A 150 19.04 8.72 7.80
C ASN A 150 19.34 10.14 8.28
N VAL A 151 18.41 10.76 9.01
CA VAL A 151 18.52 12.16 9.43
C VAL A 151 18.13 12.30 10.89
N SER A 152 18.97 12.99 11.66
CA SER A 152 18.68 13.33 13.06
C SER A 152 17.65 14.46 13.16
N GLN A 153 16.73 14.35 14.11
CA GLN A 153 15.79 15.38 14.51
C GLN A 153 15.94 15.67 16.02
N PRO A 154 16.93 16.48 16.42
CA PRO A 154 17.30 16.65 17.83
C PRO A 154 16.34 17.52 18.65
N VAL A 155 15.45 18.29 18.00
CA VAL A 155 14.60 19.28 18.68
C VAL A 155 13.14 19.13 18.28
N LYS A 156 12.27 19.43 19.25
CA LYS A 156 10.83 19.56 19.04
C LYS A 156 10.51 20.60 17.96
N GLY A 157 9.54 20.30 17.12
CA GLY A 157 9.10 21.09 15.98
C GLY A 157 9.94 20.89 14.71
N MET A 158 11.08 20.18 14.78
CA MET A 158 11.88 19.92 13.60
C MET A 158 11.09 19.09 12.59
N THR A 159 11.17 19.52 11.32
CA THR A 159 10.49 18.86 10.21
C THR A 159 11.49 18.58 9.10
N ASN A 160 11.48 17.36 8.58
CA ASN A 160 12.22 16.97 7.39
C ASN A 160 11.26 16.42 6.33
N THR A 161 11.59 16.63 5.06
CA THR A 161 10.78 16.18 3.92
C THR A 161 11.62 15.30 3.01
N PHE A 162 11.06 14.17 2.58
CA PHE A 162 11.73 13.17 1.77
C PHE A 162 10.88 12.87 0.53
N PRO A 163 11.36 13.15 -0.69
CA PRO A 163 10.66 12.74 -1.90
C PRO A 163 10.70 11.22 -2.04
N LEU A 164 9.55 10.60 -2.28
CA LEU A 164 9.42 9.16 -2.51
C LEU A 164 9.61 8.89 -4.00
N LYS A 165 10.75 8.30 -4.37
CA LYS A 165 11.23 8.23 -5.76
C LYS A 165 10.88 6.92 -6.44
N ALA A 166 10.69 5.84 -5.68
CA ALA A 166 10.45 4.50 -6.20
C ALA A 166 9.32 3.80 -5.43
N ASP A 167 8.63 2.89 -6.10
CA ASP A 167 7.60 2.04 -5.51
C ASP A 167 8.22 1.04 -4.53
N GLU A 168 7.70 0.92 -3.33
CA GLU A 168 8.26 0.06 -2.28
C GLU A 168 7.20 -0.28 -1.24
N VAL A 169 6.83 -1.55 -1.17
CA VAL A 169 5.85 -2.08 -0.22
C VAL A 169 6.59 -3.14 0.59
N MET A 170 6.91 -2.95 1.87
CA MET A 170 6.73 -1.75 2.69
C MET A 170 8.08 -1.10 3.00
N LEU A 171 8.17 0.22 2.84
CA LEU A 171 9.34 0.98 3.28
C LEU A 171 9.36 1.07 4.81
N ARG A 172 10.33 0.44 5.46
CA ARG A 172 10.48 0.46 6.92
C ARG A 172 11.21 1.73 7.36
N ILE A 173 10.62 2.46 8.29
CA ILE A 173 11.20 3.63 8.94
C ILE A 173 11.41 3.30 10.41
N LYS A 174 12.64 3.50 10.90
CA LYS A 174 13.00 3.27 12.29
C LYS A 174 13.75 4.46 12.90
N CYS A 175 13.76 4.50 14.22
CA CYS A 175 14.68 5.34 14.99
C CYS A 175 15.82 4.45 15.50
N ASP A 176 17.05 4.87 15.25
CA ASP A 176 18.27 4.25 15.77
C ASP A 176 18.52 4.60 17.25
N ILE A 177 17.97 5.72 17.73
CA ILE A 177 18.05 6.14 19.14
C ILE A 177 17.07 5.34 20.01
N HIS A 178 15.83 5.19 19.52
CA HIS A 178 14.74 4.53 20.24
C HIS A 178 14.23 3.36 19.41
N SER A 179 14.83 2.18 19.59
CA SER A 179 14.62 0.99 18.75
C SER A 179 13.17 0.48 18.68
N TRP A 180 12.30 0.93 19.59
CA TRP A 180 10.88 0.62 19.57
C TRP A 180 10.08 1.44 18.55
N MET A 181 10.62 2.57 18.07
CA MET A 181 9.95 3.43 17.11
C MET A 181 10.13 2.87 15.71
N VAL A 182 9.06 2.28 15.19
CA VAL A 182 9.00 1.71 13.84
C VAL A 182 7.69 2.13 13.19
N SER A 183 7.74 2.47 11.90
CA SER A 183 6.59 2.70 11.03
C SER A 183 6.88 2.14 9.63
N TYR A 184 5.82 1.95 8.84
CA TYR A 184 5.87 1.37 7.51
C TYR A 184 5.09 2.23 6.52
N VAL A 185 5.70 2.53 5.38
CA VAL A 185 5.07 3.29 4.29
C VAL A 185 4.98 2.42 3.04
N GLY A 186 3.78 2.16 2.55
CA GLY A 186 3.56 1.49 1.26
C GLY A 186 3.59 2.51 0.14
N VAL A 187 4.68 2.54 -0.63
CA VAL A 187 4.86 3.48 -1.74
C VAL A 187 4.45 2.81 -3.05
N LEU A 188 3.44 3.34 -3.73
CA LEU A 188 2.90 2.76 -4.96
C LEU A 188 2.78 3.80 -6.09
N PRO A 189 2.94 3.41 -7.37
CA PRO A 189 2.80 4.35 -8.49
C PRO A 189 1.33 4.69 -8.80
N HIS A 190 0.37 3.98 -8.21
CA HIS A 190 -1.08 4.12 -8.43
C HIS A 190 -1.84 4.37 -7.13
N PRO A 191 -3.08 4.91 -7.18
CA PRO A 191 -3.86 5.22 -5.98
C PRO A 191 -4.65 4.04 -5.39
N TYR A 192 -4.61 2.86 -6.01
CA TYR A 192 -5.41 1.69 -5.61
C TYR A 192 -4.82 0.94 -4.41
N PHE A 193 -4.84 1.60 -3.25
CA PHE A 193 -4.41 1.05 -1.97
C PHE A 193 -5.15 1.70 -0.80
N GLY A 194 -4.99 1.13 0.39
CA GLY A 194 -5.51 1.66 1.64
C GLY A 194 -4.87 0.96 2.85
N VAL A 195 -5.27 1.39 4.04
CA VAL A 195 -4.96 0.71 5.30
C VAL A 195 -6.29 0.36 5.95
N THR A 196 -6.37 -0.79 6.62
CA THR A 196 -7.58 -1.16 7.35
C THR A 196 -7.94 -0.13 8.42
N ALA A 197 -9.24 0.09 8.58
CA ALA A 197 -9.79 0.86 9.69
C ALA A 197 -9.60 0.12 11.02
N SER A 198 -9.99 0.78 12.12
CA SER A 198 -9.88 0.24 13.49
C SER A 198 -10.68 -1.05 13.72
N ASP A 199 -11.70 -1.29 12.90
CA ASP A 199 -12.49 -2.50 12.90
C ASP A 199 -11.96 -3.55 11.93
N GLY A 200 -10.91 -3.28 11.13
CA GLY A 200 -10.39 -4.21 10.13
C GLY A 200 -11.02 -4.08 8.73
N ALA A 201 -11.97 -3.17 8.52
CA ALA A 201 -12.56 -2.93 7.22
C ALA A 201 -11.62 -2.14 6.28
N PHE A 202 -11.75 -2.34 4.98
CA PHE A 202 -11.08 -1.52 3.96
C PHE A 202 -11.98 -1.25 2.77
N THR A 203 -11.67 -0.19 2.02
CA THR A 203 -12.33 0.13 0.75
C THR A 203 -11.34 0.79 -0.20
N ILE A 204 -11.31 0.31 -1.45
CA ILE A 204 -10.55 0.90 -2.56
C ILE A 204 -11.55 1.26 -3.65
N ALA A 205 -11.83 2.55 -3.80
CA ALA A 205 -12.77 3.07 -4.78
C ALA A 205 -12.10 3.34 -6.13
N ARG A 206 -12.93 3.48 -7.17
CA ARG A 206 -12.54 3.85 -8.54
C ARG A 206 -11.51 2.88 -9.15
N VAL A 207 -11.56 1.61 -8.77
CA VAL A 207 -10.72 0.57 -9.34
C VAL A 207 -11.16 0.32 -10.79
N PRO A 208 -10.25 0.31 -11.79
CA PRO A 208 -10.62 0.00 -13.17
C PRO A 208 -11.37 -1.32 -13.27
N ALA A 209 -12.38 -1.42 -14.13
CA ALA A 209 -13.04 -2.71 -14.34
C ALA A 209 -12.05 -3.74 -14.93
N GLY A 210 -12.17 -4.99 -14.51
CA GLY A 210 -11.29 -6.08 -14.92
C GLY A 210 -10.89 -6.99 -13.76
N ARG A 211 -10.02 -7.95 -14.07
CA ARG A 211 -9.47 -8.91 -13.11
C ARG A 211 -8.26 -8.29 -12.41
N HIS A 212 -8.29 -8.23 -11.08
CA HIS A 212 -7.23 -7.64 -10.26
C HIS A 212 -6.76 -8.61 -9.18
N THR A 213 -5.47 -8.55 -8.85
CA THR A 213 -4.92 -9.23 -7.68
C THR A 213 -4.76 -8.22 -6.55
N ILE A 214 -5.48 -8.45 -5.46
CA ILE A 214 -5.35 -7.72 -4.20
C ILE A 214 -4.25 -8.42 -3.38
N GLN A 215 -3.34 -7.62 -2.83
CA GLN A 215 -2.38 -8.04 -1.83
C GLN A 215 -2.63 -7.28 -0.53
N ILE A 216 -2.68 -8.00 0.57
CA ILE A 216 -2.59 -7.42 1.91
C ILE A 216 -1.22 -7.71 2.51
N TRP A 217 -0.76 -6.82 3.40
CA TRP A 217 0.45 -7.00 4.19
C TRP A 217 0.20 -6.59 5.64
N HIS A 218 0.69 -7.40 6.58
CA HIS A 218 0.73 -7.09 8.00
C HIS A 218 2.12 -7.36 8.56
N GLU A 219 2.63 -6.50 9.45
CA GLU A 219 4.03 -6.56 9.89
C GLU A 219 4.42 -7.89 10.55
N GLN A 220 3.50 -8.53 11.27
CA GLN A 220 3.73 -9.83 11.92
C GLN A 220 3.39 -11.04 11.05
N TYR A 221 2.57 -10.88 10.01
CA TYR A 221 1.95 -12.01 9.31
C TYR A 221 2.23 -12.03 7.80
N GLY A 222 3.03 -11.10 7.30
CA GLY A 222 3.46 -11.07 5.91
C GLY A 222 2.31 -10.81 4.94
N ARG A 223 2.44 -11.33 3.71
CA ARG A 223 1.53 -11.04 2.60
C ARG A 223 0.51 -12.15 2.37
N LEU A 224 -0.72 -11.76 2.04
CA LEU A 224 -1.73 -12.64 1.45
C LEU A 224 -2.27 -12.02 0.17
N THR A 225 -2.68 -12.86 -0.78
CA THR A 225 -3.25 -12.41 -2.06
C THR A 225 -4.58 -13.06 -2.38
N ARG A 226 -5.42 -12.33 -3.10
CA ARG A 226 -6.69 -12.80 -3.68
C ARG A 226 -6.93 -12.14 -5.02
N THR A 227 -7.56 -12.84 -5.96
CA THR A 227 -7.98 -12.28 -7.23
C THR A 227 -9.47 -11.97 -7.20
N VAL A 228 -9.85 -10.82 -7.77
CA VAL A 228 -11.25 -10.38 -7.87
C VAL A 228 -11.54 -9.86 -9.28
N ASP A 229 -12.80 -9.99 -9.72
CA ASP A 229 -13.29 -9.39 -10.95
C ASP A 229 -14.15 -8.17 -10.62
N VAL A 230 -13.64 -6.98 -10.96
CA VAL A 230 -14.33 -5.71 -10.75
C VAL A 230 -15.16 -5.39 -11.99
N LYS A 231 -16.48 -5.24 -11.81
CA LYS A 231 -17.38 -4.80 -12.87
C LYS A 231 -17.69 -3.30 -12.74
N PRO A 232 -17.98 -2.60 -13.85
CA PRO A 232 -18.32 -1.18 -13.82
C PRO A 232 -19.49 -0.89 -12.86
N GLY A 233 -19.33 0.12 -12.01
CA GLY A 233 -20.32 0.59 -11.04
C GLY A 233 -20.58 -0.37 -9.87
N GLN A 234 -19.95 -1.54 -9.82
CA GLN A 234 -20.19 -2.53 -8.78
C GLN A 234 -19.19 -2.41 -7.63
N THR A 235 -19.66 -2.76 -6.43
CA THR A 235 -18.80 -3.06 -5.29
C THR A 235 -18.60 -4.56 -5.21
N VAL A 236 -17.35 -5.03 -5.29
CA VAL A 236 -16.99 -6.42 -5.00
C VAL A 236 -16.50 -6.51 -3.55
N THR A 237 -17.00 -7.50 -2.83
CA THR A 237 -16.57 -7.77 -1.44
C THR A 237 -15.56 -8.90 -1.42
N VAL A 238 -14.46 -8.71 -0.68
CA VAL A 238 -13.38 -9.71 -0.56
C VAL A 238 -12.74 -9.65 0.82
N ASP A 239 -12.88 -10.74 1.57
CA ASP A 239 -12.34 -10.83 2.92
C ASP A 239 -11.02 -11.60 2.97
N PHE A 240 -10.21 -11.25 3.96
CA PHE A 240 -8.96 -11.92 4.29
C PHE A 240 -8.94 -12.36 5.74
N ALA A 241 -8.25 -13.46 6.01
CA ALA A 241 -8.05 -13.96 7.36
C ALA A 241 -6.59 -14.38 7.53
N TYR A 242 -5.91 -13.81 8.53
CA TYR A 242 -4.68 -14.35 9.09
C TYR A 242 -5.03 -15.34 10.19
N THR A 243 -4.33 -16.47 10.20
CA THR A 243 -4.45 -17.51 11.23
C THR A 243 -3.53 -17.26 12.42
N GLY A 244 -2.58 -16.33 12.32
CA GLY A 244 -1.55 -16.05 13.32
C GLY A 244 -0.37 -17.02 13.22
N LYS A 245 -0.33 -17.89 12.21
CA LYS A 245 0.75 -18.84 11.94
C LYS A 245 1.56 -18.48 10.69
N GLU A 246 1.16 -17.42 9.98
CA GLU A 246 1.88 -16.92 8.83
C GLU A 246 3.24 -16.37 9.27
N THR A 247 4.25 -16.59 8.44
CA THR A 247 5.59 -16.04 8.65
C THR A 247 5.70 -14.66 8.00
N PRO A 248 6.25 -13.64 8.69
CA PRO A 248 6.53 -12.36 8.07
C PRO A 248 7.47 -12.54 6.87
N ASP A 249 7.26 -11.73 5.83
CA ASP A 249 8.23 -11.63 4.75
C ASP A 249 9.50 -10.97 5.29
N MET A 250 10.57 -11.76 5.44
CA MET A 250 11.90 -11.29 5.83
C MET A 250 12.57 -10.43 4.75
N ALA A 251 12.01 -10.41 3.53
CA ALA A 251 12.46 -9.56 2.42
C ALA A 251 12.14 -8.08 2.71
N GLY A 252 13.02 -7.42 3.46
CA GLY A 252 12.91 -6.02 3.89
C GLY A 252 13.38 -5.78 5.32
N VAL A 253 13.52 -6.84 6.12
CA VAL A 253 14.19 -6.77 7.44
C VAL A 253 15.68 -6.97 7.20
N LEU A 254 16.35 -5.93 6.70
CA LEU A 254 17.81 -5.79 6.83
C LEU A 254 18.13 -5.42 8.29
N ASP A 255 17.70 -6.23 9.25
CA ASP A 255 18.38 -6.26 10.53
C ASP A 255 19.63 -7.12 10.30
N LEU A 256 20.80 -6.57 10.64
CA LEU A 256 22.05 -7.32 10.60
C LEU A 256 21.84 -8.56 11.49
N VAL A 257 21.52 -9.70 10.88
CA VAL A 257 21.52 -10.98 11.58
C VAL A 257 22.99 -11.27 11.84
N VAL A 258 23.45 -10.96 13.05
CA VAL A 258 24.70 -11.55 13.55
C VAL A 258 24.36 -13.02 13.78
N PRO A 259 24.95 -13.96 13.02
CA PRO A 259 24.69 -15.37 13.23
C PRO A 259 25.09 -15.76 14.65
N ASP A 260 24.26 -16.59 15.29
CA ASP A 260 24.61 -17.23 16.56
C ASP A 260 25.98 -17.92 16.40
N GLY A 261 26.95 -17.50 17.22
CA GLY A 261 28.34 -18.00 17.19
C GLY A 261 29.41 -17.01 16.73
N THR A 262 29.05 -15.78 16.34
CA THR A 262 30.06 -14.75 16.03
C THR A 262 30.61 -14.16 17.32
N ALA A 263 31.77 -14.64 17.77
CA ALA A 263 32.51 -14.03 18.86
C ALA A 263 32.97 -12.63 18.43
N VAL A 264 32.39 -11.60 19.05
CA VAL A 264 32.87 -10.22 18.91
C VAL A 264 34.18 -10.13 19.69
N ALA A 265 35.31 -10.13 18.99
CA ALA A 265 36.59 -9.81 19.58
C ALA A 265 36.58 -8.33 19.99
N LEU A 266 36.43 -8.09 21.30
CA LEU A 266 36.66 -6.79 21.92
C LEU A 266 38.16 -6.49 21.81
N PHE A 267 38.54 -5.67 20.82
CA PHE A 267 39.84 -5.02 20.84
C PHE A 267 39.77 -3.84 21.80
N ALA A 268 40.39 -4.00 22.96
CA ALA A 268 40.69 -2.90 23.86
C ALA A 268 41.90 -2.14 23.31
N HIS A 269 41.73 -0.85 23.06
CA HIS A 269 42.81 0.14 23.00
C HIS A 269 42.42 1.31 23.89
#